data_AF-A0AAW3EEQ0-F1
#
_entry.id   AF-A0AAW3EEQ0-F1
#
_cell.length_a   1.000
_cell.length_b   1.000
_cell.length_c   1.000
_cell.angle_alpha   90.00
_cell.angle_beta   90.00
_cell.angle_gamma   90.00
#
_symmetry.space_group_name_H-M   'P 1'
#
loop_
_entity.id
_entity.type
_entity.pdbx_description
1 polymer ?
#
loop_
_entity_poly.entity_id
_entity_poly.type
_entity_poly.pdbx_seq_one_letter_code
_entity_poly.pdbx_strand_id
1 'polypeptide(L)'
;MKKILLLIGILLGMGGTWLYQWMKPSSDDPYFFLNPKPNYIGDKTYPIEKDIDLSKKGGAFDFIFWDTPQQKPKILYLFPLSSPSPHILLKVKNSDATNGNSSIIYTFKENKDPVVNFELYKIKNDLTEELIEKKIISNLEPYTINNEYLFFYITDQIKQYGQYRIHIDILNDNKKLNGNHLTSSIYIEQRFLK
;
A
#
# COMPACT_ATOMS: atom_id res chain seq x y z
N MET A 1 -30.80 29.45 -42.79
CA MET A 1 -29.62 28.59 -42.98
C MET A 1 -28.48 28.88 -42.00
N LYS A 2 -27.94 30.11 -41.92
CA LYS A 2 -26.80 30.43 -41.02
C LYS A 2 -27.02 30.08 -39.53
N LYS A 3 -28.22 30.34 -38.99
CA LYS A 3 -28.57 29.99 -37.60
C LYS A 3 -28.64 28.47 -37.34
N ILE A 4 -29.06 27.71 -38.35
CA ILE A 4 -29.15 26.24 -38.28
C ILE A 4 -27.73 25.64 -38.31
N LEU A 5 -26.86 26.16 -39.17
CA LEU A 5 -25.46 25.75 -39.24
C LEU A 5 -24.71 26.03 -37.93
N LEU A 6 -24.98 27.19 -37.31
CA LEU A 6 -24.43 27.55 -36.00
C LEU A 6 -24.87 26.58 -34.90
N LEU A 7 -26.16 26.22 -34.88
CA LEU A 7 -26.73 25.31 -33.88
C LEU A 7 -26.14 23.89 -33.99
N ILE A 8 -25.96 23.40 -35.22
CA ILE A 8 -25.31 22.12 -35.49
C ILE A 8 -23.85 22.16 -35.03
N GLY A 9 -23.14 23.26 -35.28
CA GLY A 9 -21.76 23.45 -34.80
C GLY A 9 -21.66 23.40 -33.27
N ILE A 10 -22.58 24.03 -32.55
CA ILE A 10 -22.63 24.00 -31.07
C ILE A 10 -22.92 22.57 -30.57
N LEU A 11 -23.88 21.87 -31.18
CA LEU A 11 -24.24 20.50 -30.80
C LEU A 11 -23.09 19.51 -31.06
N LEU A 12 -22.38 19.65 -32.18
CA LEU A 12 -21.20 18.83 -32.49
C LEU A 12 -20.04 19.16 -31.54
N GLY A 13 -19.84 20.44 -31.19
CA GLY A 13 -18.85 20.86 -30.21
C GLY A 13 -19.13 20.28 -28.83
N MET A 14 -20.37 20.42 -28.34
CA MET A 14 -20.79 19.86 -27.05
C MET A 14 -20.72 18.32 -27.06
N GLY A 15 -21.24 17.67 -28.10
CA GLY A 15 -21.18 16.23 -28.27
C GLY A 15 -19.75 15.69 -28.30
N GLY A 16 -18.85 16.37 -29.03
CA GLY A 16 -17.43 16.03 -29.10
C GLY A 16 -16.72 16.18 -27.75
N THR A 17 -16.96 17.27 -27.03
CA THR A 17 -16.39 17.44 -25.67
C THR A 17 -16.92 16.40 -24.68
N TRP A 18 -18.20 16.02 -24.80
CA TRP A 18 -18.80 15.02 -23.92
C TRP A 18 -18.27 13.61 -24.22
N LEU A 19 -18.13 13.26 -25.50
CA LEU A 19 -17.46 12.04 -25.97
C LEU A 19 -16.01 11.98 -25.48
N TYR A 20 -15.25 13.06 -25.62
CA TYR A 20 -13.89 13.14 -25.12
C TYR A 20 -13.81 12.93 -23.59
N GLN A 21 -14.73 13.54 -22.83
CA GLN A 21 -14.78 13.33 -21.38
C GLN A 21 -15.18 11.89 -20.98
N TRP A 22 -15.99 11.20 -21.80
CA TRP A 22 -16.38 9.79 -21.61
C TRP A 22 -15.28 8.81 -22.03
N MET A 23 -14.57 9.10 -23.11
CA MET A 23 -13.48 8.26 -23.64
C MET A 23 -12.18 8.45 -22.86
N LYS A 24 -12.00 9.61 -22.22
CA LYS A 24 -10.87 9.85 -21.32
C LYS A 24 -11.04 8.92 -20.11
N PRO A 25 -10.05 8.06 -19.80
CA PRO A 25 -10.13 7.15 -18.66
C PRO A 25 -10.50 7.92 -17.38
N SER A 26 -11.20 7.25 -16.46
CA SER A 26 -11.70 7.89 -15.24
C SER A 26 -10.58 8.55 -14.42
N SER A 27 -9.34 8.14 -14.67
CA SER A 27 -8.12 8.76 -14.17
C SER A 27 -7.04 8.96 -15.23
N ASP A 28 -6.30 10.06 -15.10
CA ASP A 28 -5.03 10.25 -15.78
C ASP A 28 -3.91 9.66 -14.91
N ASP A 29 -3.76 8.33 -14.88
CA ASP A 29 -2.57 7.70 -14.30
C ASP A 29 -1.53 7.45 -15.40
N PRO A 30 -0.53 8.33 -15.55
CA PRO A 30 0.50 8.16 -16.58
C PRO A 30 1.43 6.97 -16.30
N TYR A 31 1.34 6.34 -15.12
CA TYR A 31 2.18 5.23 -14.68
C TYR A 31 1.42 3.91 -14.60
N PHE A 32 0.26 3.78 -15.27
CA PHE A 32 -0.63 2.60 -15.17
C PHE A 32 0.07 1.26 -15.48
N PHE A 33 1.17 1.29 -16.24
CA PHE A 33 1.95 0.11 -16.64
C PHE A 33 2.93 -0.36 -15.56
N LEU A 34 3.27 0.48 -14.58
CA LEU A 34 4.17 0.11 -13.48
C LEU A 34 3.44 -0.81 -12.51
N ASN A 35 4.02 -1.98 -12.27
CA ASN A 35 3.53 -2.96 -11.30
C ASN A 35 4.72 -3.66 -10.63
N PRO A 36 4.58 -4.10 -9.36
CA PRO A 36 3.44 -3.89 -8.48
C PRO A 36 3.46 -2.47 -7.86
N LYS A 37 2.28 -1.85 -7.69
CA LYS A 37 2.12 -0.57 -7.01
C LYS A 37 0.83 -0.53 -6.19
N PRO A 38 0.84 0.07 -4.98
CA PRO A 38 -0.39 0.28 -4.24
C PRO A 38 -1.14 1.45 -4.87
N ASN A 39 -2.45 1.30 -5.08
CA ASN A 39 -3.27 2.28 -5.77
C ASN A 39 -4.50 2.67 -4.96
N TYR A 40 -5.03 3.84 -5.28
CA TYR A 40 -6.31 4.33 -4.81
C TYR A 40 -7.16 4.75 -6.02
N ILE A 41 -8.32 4.11 -6.21
CA ILE A 41 -9.23 4.39 -7.34
C ILE A 41 -10.64 4.66 -6.78
N GLY A 42 -11.12 5.88 -6.95
CA GLY A 42 -12.39 6.32 -6.32
C GLY A 42 -12.25 6.33 -4.81
N ASP A 43 -13.11 5.60 -4.09
CA ASP A 43 -13.02 5.44 -2.63
C ASP A 43 -12.39 4.09 -2.21
N LYS A 44 -11.83 3.33 -3.16
CA LYS A 44 -11.29 1.99 -2.92
C LYS A 44 -9.77 1.98 -2.96
N THR A 45 -9.19 1.36 -1.94
CA THR A 45 -7.75 1.06 -1.86
C THR A 45 -7.46 -0.28 -2.50
N TYR A 46 -6.46 -0.31 -3.36
CA TYR A 46 -5.90 -1.51 -4.00
C TYR A 46 -4.49 -1.71 -3.45
N PRO A 47 -4.36 -2.47 -2.35
CA PRO A 47 -3.08 -2.69 -1.71
C PRO A 47 -2.23 -3.69 -2.48
N ILE A 48 -0.93 -3.69 -2.21
CA ILE A 48 -0.07 -4.82 -2.53
C ILE A 48 -0.09 -5.76 -1.33
N GLU A 49 -0.28 -7.06 -1.59
CA GLU A 49 -0.16 -8.10 -0.58
C GLU A 49 0.85 -9.16 -1.04
N LYS A 50 1.84 -9.44 -0.19
CA LYS A 50 2.88 -10.45 -0.44
C LYS A 50 3.11 -11.30 0.81
N ASP A 51 2.94 -12.60 0.67
CA ASP A 51 3.11 -13.53 1.77
C ASP A 51 4.54 -13.52 2.30
N ILE A 52 4.68 -13.61 3.62
CA ILE A 52 5.95 -13.69 4.33
C ILE A 52 5.87 -14.77 5.41
N ASP A 53 6.89 -15.61 5.48
CA ASP A 53 7.02 -16.62 6.53
C ASP A 53 7.83 -16.04 7.71
N LEU A 54 7.16 -15.82 8.84
CA LEU A 54 7.78 -15.32 10.08
C LEU A 54 8.19 -16.44 11.04
N SER A 55 8.00 -17.70 10.66
CA SER A 55 8.13 -18.84 11.60
C SER A 55 9.57 -19.30 11.81
N LYS A 56 10.45 -19.05 10.84
CA LYS A 56 11.79 -19.63 10.77
C LYS A 56 12.87 -18.56 10.71
N LYS A 57 13.78 -18.61 11.68
CA LYS A 57 14.99 -17.80 11.73
C LYS A 57 15.87 -17.99 10.49
N GLY A 58 16.42 -16.90 10.00
CA GLY A 58 17.24 -16.87 8.79
C GLY A 58 16.42 -16.91 7.50
N GLY A 59 15.09 -16.89 7.58
CA GLY A 59 14.26 -16.52 6.44
C GLY A 59 14.54 -15.07 6.03
N ALA A 60 14.50 -14.81 4.73
CA ALA A 60 14.63 -13.48 4.16
C ALA A 60 13.47 -13.23 3.20
N PHE A 61 12.97 -12.00 3.19
CA PHE A 61 11.94 -11.54 2.27
C PHE A 61 12.43 -10.29 1.55
N ASP A 62 12.35 -10.33 0.22
CA ASP A 62 12.75 -9.25 -0.66
C ASP A 62 11.63 -8.92 -1.63
N PHE A 63 11.28 -7.64 -1.70
CA PHE A 63 10.20 -7.21 -2.58
C PHE A 63 10.40 -5.79 -3.09
N ILE A 64 10.18 -5.60 -4.39
CA ILE A 64 10.29 -4.31 -5.05
C ILE A 64 8.90 -3.85 -5.49
N PHE A 65 8.59 -2.58 -5.25
CA PHE A 65 7.35 -1.95 -5.69
C PHE A 65 7.57 -0.50 -6.10
N TRP A 66 6.55 0.06 -6.74
CA TRP A 66 6.55 1.46 -7.15
C TRP A 66 5.61 2.27 -6.27
N ASP A 67 6.07 3.44 -5.83
CA ASP A 67 5.21 4.52 -5.37
C ASP A 67 5.07 5.54 -6.50
N THR A 68 3.83 5.76 -6.95
CA THR A 68 3.51 6.64 -8.08
C THR A 68 2.46 7.65 -7.66
N PRO A 69 2.42 8.85 -8.29
CA PRO A 69 1.33 9.79 -8.12
C PRO A 69 -0.03 9.09 -8.25
N GLN A 70 -0.86 9.24 -7.23
CA GLN A 70 -2.19 8.63 -7.19
C GLN A 70 -3.20 9.43 -7.98
N GLN A 71 -4.19 8.73 -8.50
CA GLN A 71 -5.29 9.32 -9.25
C GLN A 71 -6.11 10.24 -8.34
N LYS A 72 -6.16 11.53 -8.68
CA LYS A 72 -7.05 12.47 -7.97
C LYS A 72 -8.46 12.39 -8.57
N PRO A 73 -9.51 12.12 -7.78
CA PRO A 73 -10.86 12.18 -8.30
C PRO A 73 -11.18 13.63 -8.73
N LYS A 74 -11.88 13.78 -9.87
CA LYS A 74 -12.05 15.07 -10.56
C LYS A 74 -12.72 16.17 -9.71
N ILE A 75 -13.54 15.79 -8.72
CA ILE A 75 -14.18 16.75 -7.79
C ILE A 75 -13.14 17.43 -6.87
N LEU A 76 -12.03 16.75 -6.58
CA LEU A 76 -10.99 17.22 -5.67
C LEU A 76 -9.94 18.11 -6.36
N TYR A 77 -10.12 18.47 -7.65
CA TYR A 77 -9.30 19.54 -8.26
C TYR A 77 -9.56 20.92 -7.64
N LEU A 78 -10.72 21.11 -6.98
CA LEU A 78 -11.12 22.38 -6.38
C LEU A 78 -10.59 22.59 -4.95
N PHE A 79 -10.15 21.52 -4.28
CA PHE A 79 -9.63 21.58 -2.91
C PHE A 79 -8.30 20.83 -2.83
N PRO A 80 -7.19 21.49 -2.47
CA PRO A 80 -5.91 20.80 -2.33
C PRO A 80 -6.00 19.80 -1.16
N LEU A 81 -6.00 18.51 -1.48
CA LEU A 81 -5.82 17.45 -0.50
C LEU A 81 -4.37 16.99 -0.49
N SER A 82 -3.92 16.57 0.69
CA SER A 82 -2.65 15.89 0.90
C SER A 82 -2.50 14.73 -0.10
N SER A 83 -1.32 14.58 -0.68
CA SER A 83 -1.04 13.40 -1.49
C SER A 83 -1.03 12.17 -0.57
N PRO A 84 -1.66 11.06 -0.96
CA PRO A 84 -1.57 9.83 -0.20
C PRO A 84 -0.12 9.34 -0.18
N SER A 85 0.24 8.68 0.92
CA SER A 85 1.55 8.11 1.16
C SER A 85 1.40 6.60 1.35
N PRO A 86 2.34 5.79 0.85
CA PRO A 86 2.36 4.36 1.16
C PRO A 86 2.57 4.11 2.64
N HIS A 87 1.72 3.26 3.21
CA HIS A 87 1.87 2.68 4.54
C HIS A 87 2.20 1.20 4.37
N ILE A 88 3.30 0.77 4.99
CA ILE A 88 3.72 -0.63 5.02
C ILE A 88 3.26 -1.21 6.36
N LEU A 89 2.44 -2.26 6.27
CA LEU A 89 1.86 -2.96 7.40
C LEU A 89 2.23 -4.45 7.32
N LEU A 90 2.35 -5.10 8.47
CA LEU A 90 2.30 -6.55 8.56
C LEU A 90 0.85 -6.96 8.79
N LYS A 91 0.28 -7.70 7.84
CA LYS A 91 -1.05 -8.29 7.95
C LYS A 91 -0.92 -9.73 8.40
N VAL A 92 -1.62 -10.08 9.47
CA VAL A 92 -1.65 -11.44 10.02
C VAL A 92 -3.10 -11.90 10.04
N LYS A 93 -3.39 -13.00 9.35
CA LYS A 93 -4.69 -13.66 9.44
C LYS A 93 -4.79 -14.39 10.77
N ASN A 94 -5.90 -14.19 11.46
CA ASN A 94 -6.20 -14.89 12.69
C ASN A 94 -7.70 -15.17 12.76
N SER A 95 -8.08 -16.45 12.66
CA SER A 95 -9.47 -16.90 12.74
C SER A 95 -10.13 -16.59 14.09
N ASP A 96 -9.34 -16.38 15.14
CA ASP A 96 -9.82 -16.12 16.51
C ASP A 96 -9.81 -14.62 16.86
N ALA A 97 -9.64 -13.73 15.87
CA ALA A 97 -9.49 -12.28 16.09
C ALA A 97 -10.78 -11.56 16.54
N THR A 98 -11.95 -12.21 16.45
CA THR A 98 -13.28 -11.60 16.66
C THR A 98 -13.51 -10.98 18.05
N ASN A 99 -12.71 -11.32 19.06
CA ASN A 99 -12.90 -10.84 20.44
C ASN A 99 -11.76 -9.98 21.01
N GLY A 100 -10.82 -9.50 20.18
CA GLY A 100 -9.72 -8.62 20.64
C GLY A 100 -8.73 -9.27 21.65
N ASN A 101 -9.01 -10.49 22.08
CA ASN A 101 -8.26 -11.24 23.08
C ASN A 101 -7.47 -12.37 22.41
N SER A 102 -6.81 -12.04 21.30
CA SER A 102 -6.11 -13.05 20.51
C SER A 102 -4.70 -13.27 21.06
N SER A 103 -4.33 -14.54 21.28
CA SER A 103 -3.00 -14.96 21.75
C SER A 103 -1.85 -14.42 20.88
N ILE A 104 -2.12 -14.11 19.62
CA ILE A 104 -1.18 -13.52 18.66
C ILE A 104 -0.88 -12.05 18.98
N ILE A 105 -1.86 -11.26 19.40
CA ILE A 105 -1.62 -9.87 19.84
C ILE A 105 -0.65 -9.88 21.02
N TYR A 106 -0.89 -10.73 22.02
CA TYR A 106 0.04 -10.88 23.15
C TYR A 106 1.42 -11.37 22.70
N THR A 107 1.48 -12.31 21.74
CA THR A 107 2.75 -12.82 21.21
C THR A 107 3.58 -11.73 20.53
N PHE A 108 2.96 -10.79 19.81
CA PHE A 108 3.67 -9.66 19.18
C PHE A 108 3.92 -8.49 20.12
N LYS A 109 3.09 -8.29 21.15
CA LYS A 109 3.20 -7.17 22.09
C LYS A 109 4.20 -7.43 23.22
N GLU A 110 4.23 -8.67 23.73
CA GLU A 110 5.03 -9.06 24.90
C GLU A 110 6.35 -9.73 24.54
N ASN A 111 6.68 -9.80 23.24
CA ASN A 111 7.95 -10.38 22.84
C ASN A 111 9.11 -9.53 23.39
N LYS A 112 10.20 -10.18 23.77
CA LYS A 112 11.43 -9.47 24.16
C LYS A 112 12.52 -9.66 23.12
N ASP A 113 12.42 -10.73 22.35
CA ASP A 113 13.39 -11.08 21.34
C ASP A 113 13.04 -10.39 20.02
N PRO A 114 14.04 -9.82 19.30
CA PRO A 114 13.85 -9.32 17.95
C PRO A 114 13.18 -10.35 17.04
N VAL A 115 12.11 -9.97 16.36
CA VAL A 115 11.38 -10.84 15.44
C VAL A 115 11.90 -10.63 14.03
N VAL A 116 12.00 -9.38 13.60
CA VAL A 116 12.45 -9.03 12.25
C VAL A 116 13.42 -7.86 12.23
N ASN A 117 14.37 -7.88 11.29
CA ASN A 117 15.10 -6.71 10.84
C ASN A 117 14.43 -6.22 9.56
N PHE A 118 13.86 -5.02 9.59
CA PHE A 118 13.22 -4.39 8.44
C PHE A 118 14.14 -3.32 7.85
N GLU A 119 14.32 -3.34 6.54
CA GLU A 119 15.08 -2.36 5.78
C GLU A 119 14.27 -1.90 4.57
N LEU A 120 14.20 -0.59 4.38
CA LEU A 120 13.54 0.07 3.27
C LEU A 120 14.57 0.85 2.46
N TYR A 121 14.65 0.56 1.17
CA TYR A 121 15.54 1.21 0.23
C TYR A 121 14.77 1.96 -0.84
N LYS A 122 15.28 3.12 -1.24
CA LYS A 122 14.88 3.80 -2.47
C LYS A 122 15.88 3.44 -3.58
N ILE A 123 15.38 2.98 -4.72
CA ILE A 123 16.19 2.71 -5.90
C ILE A 123 16.33 4.02 -6.69
N LYS A 124 17.57 4.47 -6.92
CA LYS A 124 17.89 5.68 -7.67
C LYS A 124 17.87 5.43 -9.18
N ASN A 125 17.96 6.51 -9.95
CA ASN A 125 17.97 6.45 -11.42
C ASN A 125 19.19 5.71 -11.99
N ASP A 126 20.31 5.69 -11.25
CA ASP A 126 21.52 4.93 -11.59
C ASP A 126 21.48 3.48 -11.07
N LEU A 127 20.31 3.02 -10.60
CA LEU A 127 20.06 1.71 -10.01
C LEU A 127 20.76 1.45 -8.67
N THR A 128 21.40 2.46 -8.08
CA THR A 128 21.94 2.34 -6.72
C THR A 128 20.84 2.41 -5.68
N GLU A 129 21.06 1.76 -4.54
CA GLU A 129 20.10 1.75 -3.42
C GLU A 129 20.50 2.78 -2.35
N GLU A 130 19.52 3.54 -1.89
CA GLU A 130 19.63 4.43 -0.74
C GLU A 130 18.80 3.88 0.41
N LEU A 131 19.44 3.60 1.55
CA LEU A 131 18.73 3.19 2.76
C LEU A 131 17.89 4.36 3.29
N ILE A 132 16.58 4.19 3.32
CA ILE A 132 15.61 5.17 3.85
C ILE A 132 15.37 4.91 5.33
N GLU A 133 15.16 3.65 5.70
CA GLU A 133 14.89 3.26 7.07
C GLU A 133 15.43 1.86 7.36
N LYS A 134 15.97 1.69 8.57
CA LYS A 134 16.32 0.39 9.13
C LYS A 134 15.76 0.30 10.54
N LYS A 135 15.03 -0.77 10.83
CA LYS A 135 14.36 -0.97 12.12
C LYS A 135 14.41 -2.44 12.55
N ILE A 136 14.93 -2.67 13.74
CA ILE A 136 14.80 -3.97 14.41
C ILE A 136 13.48 -3.94 15.18
N ILE A 137 12.59 -4.89 14.85
CA ILE A 137 11.25 -4.96 15.41
C ILE A 137 11.19 -6.18 16.33
N SER A 138 11.20 -5.92 17.64
CA SER A 138 10.90 -6.93 18.66
C SER A 138 9.41 -6.99 18.95
N ASN A 139 8.79 -5.81 19.07
CA ASN A 139 7.38 -5.66 19.41
C ASN A 139 6.61 -4.89 18.36
N LEU A 140 5.42 -5.37 18.07
CA LEU A 140 4.48 -4.75 17.13
C LEU A 140 3.18 -4.48 17.85
N GLU A 141 2.80 -3.22 17.89
CA GLU A 141 1.48 -2.83 18.36
C GLU A 141 0.46 -2.98 17.22
N PRO A 142 -0.72 -3.55 17.50
CA PRO A 142 -1.77 -3.65 16.52
C PRO A 142 -2.23 -2.24 16.12
N TYR A 143 -2.16 -1.96 14.82
CA TYR A 143 -2.59 -0.72 14.21
C TYR A 143 -4.11 -0.70 13.98
N THR A 144 -4.63 -1.78 13.41
CA THR A 144 -6.08 -1.97 13.23
C THR A 144 -6.42 -3.45 13.26
N ILE A 145 -7.68 -3.75 13.63
CA ILE A 145 -8.21 -5.10 13.75
C ILE A 145 -9.49 -5.15 12.91
N ASN A 146 -9.52 -6.09 11.98
CA ASN A 146 -10.74 -6.51 11.29
C ASN A 146 -11.08 -7.94 11.74
N ASN A 147 -12.32 -8.38 11.55
CA ASN A 147 -12.88 -9.64 12.07
C ASN A 147 -11.99 -10.88 11.85
N GLU A 148 -11.12 -10.89 10.83
CA GLU A 148 -10.20 -12.00 10.52
C GLU A 148 -8.71 -11.61 10.46
N TYR A 149 -8.39 -10.31 10.54
CA TYR A 149 -7.04 -9.82 10.24
C TYR A 149 -6.57 -8.80 11.28
N LEU A 150 -5.34 -9.00 11.73
CA LEU A 150 -4.58 -8.07 12.54
C LEU A 150 -3.59 -7.34 11.64
N PHE A 151 -3.57 -6.02 11.71
CA PHE A 151 -2.60 -5.22 11.01
C PHE A 151 -1.67 -4.59 12.02
N PHE A 152 -0.37 -4.74 11.81
CA PHE A 152 0.67 -4.15 12.62
C PHE A 152 1.43 -3.11 11.80
N TYR A 153 1.68 -1.95 12.38
CA TYR A 153 2.36 -0.87 11.68
C TYR A 153 3.87 -1.13 11.57
N ILE A 154 4.43 -1.01 10.37
CA ILE A 154 5.88 -1.05 10.14
C ILE A 154 6.39 0.37 9.93
N THR A 155 5.96 1.03 8.84
CA THR A 155 6.46 2.36 8.45
C THR A 155 5.53 3.09 7.45
N ASP A 156 5.69 4.41 7.38
CA ASP A 156 5.10 5.37 6.45
C ASP A 156 6.16 6.33 5.86
N GLN A 157 7.46 5.99 5.98
CA GLN A 157 8.58 6.91 5.67
C GLN A 157 8.78 7.18 4.17
N ILE A 158 7.92 6.64 3.30
CA ILE A 158 7.98 6.89 1.85
C ILE A 158 7.37 8.26 1.56
N LYS A 159 8.22 9.27 1.38
CA LYS A 159 7.80 10.66 1.16
C LYS A 159 7.95 11.15 -0.29
N GLN A 160 8.52 10.33 -1.17
CA GLN A 160 8.79 10.70 -2.57
C GLN A 160 8.37 9.57 -3.50
N TYR A 161 7.91 9.91 -4.69
CA TYR A 161 7.62 8.90 -5.71
C TYR A 161 8.91 8.26 -6.23
N GLY A 162 8.80 6.99 -6.63
CA GLY A 162 9.92 6.21 -7.14
C GLY A 162 9.76 4.71 -6.93
N GLN A 163 10.84 3.98 -7.15
CA GLN A 163 10.90 2.54 -6.92
C GLN A 163 11.56 2.27 -5.55
N TYR A 164 11.00 1.31 -4.83
CA TYR A 164 11.40 0.97 -3.47
C TYR A 164 11.64 -0.54 -3.34
N ARG A 165 12.64 -0.93 -2.56
CA ARG A 165 12.88 -2.31 -2.14
C ARG A 165 12.65 -2.43 -0.64
N ILE A 166 11.88 -3.44 -0.25
CA ILE A 166 11.74 -3.91 1.12
C ILE A 166 12.62 -5.14 1.26
N HIS A 167 13.45 -5.15 2.30
CA HIS A 167 14.22 -6.31 2.74
C HIS A 167 13.88 -6.61 4.20
N ILE A 168 13.59 -7.86 4.50
CA ILE A 168 13.22 -8.30 5.86
C ILE A 168 13.96 -9.59 6.20
N ASP A 169 14.76 -9.55 7.26
CA ASP A 169 15.35 -10.76 7.85
C ASP A 169 14.52 -11.23 9.05
N ILE A 170 14.27 -12.53 9.13
CA ILE A 170 13.63 -13.16 10.29
C ILE A 170 14.70 -13.53 11.30
N LEU A 171 14.64 -12.92 12.49
CA LEU A 171 15.70 -13.00 13.49
C LEU A 171 15.49 -14.11 14.53
N ASN A 172 14.26 -14.60 14.68
CA ASN A 172 13.90 -15.58 15.71
C ASN A 172 12.99 -16.70 15.17
N ASP A 173 13.15 -17.90 15.72
CA ASP A 173 12.26 -19.03 15.49
C ASP A 173 11.06 -18.89 16.43
N ASN A 174 9.92 -18.45 15.90
CA ASN A 174 8.70 -18.35 16.70
C ASN A 174 7.71 -19.44 16.30
N LYS A 175 7.78 -20.58 16.99
CA LYS A 175 6.84 -21.70 16.77
C LYS A 175 5.37 -21.34 16.99
N LYS A 176 5.07 -20.26 17.75
CA LYS A 176 3.70 -19.76 17.90
C LYS A 176 3.17 -19.09 16.63
N LEU A 177 4.06 -18.63 15.76
CA LEU A 177 3.75 -18.11 14.42
C LEU A 177 3.72 -19.21 13.35
N ASN A 178 3.97 -20.48 13.73
CA ASN A 178 3.97 -21.65 12.84
C ASN A 178 2.67 -22.47 12.94
N GLY A 179 1.54 -21.82 13.21
CA GLY A 179 0.24 -22.50 13.27
C GLY A 179 -0.38 -22.64 11.89
N ASN A 180 -1.02 -23.78 11.59
CA ASN A 180 -1.74 -24.05 10.34
C ASN A 180 -2.85 -23.02 9.97
N HIS A 181 -3.12 -22.04 10.82
CA HIS A 181 -4.14 -21.00 10.65
C HIS A 181 -3.57 -19.57 10.65
N LEU A 182 -2.24 -19.41 10.73
CA LEU A 182 -1.56 -18.12 10.76
C LEU A 182 -0.82 -17.88 9.45
N THR A 183 -1.43 -17.07 8.58
CA THR A 183 -0.77 -16.57 7.37
C THR A 183 -0.39 -15.11 7.57
N SER A 184 0.86 -14.77 7.29
CA SER A 184 1.37 -13.41 7.39
C SER A 184 1.71 -12.88 6.01
N SER A 185 1.42 -11.61 5.76
CA SER A 185 1.73 -10.93 4.51
C SER A 185 2.19 -9.49 4.76
N ILE A 186 3.14 -9.02 3.96
CA ILE A 186 3.44 -7.60 3.85
C ILE A 186 2.33 -6.95 3.03
N TYR A 187 1.67 -5.98 3.64
CA TYR A 187 0.52 -5.29 3.10
C TYR A 187 0.86 -3.81 2.94
N ILE A 188 0.86 -3.33 1.70
CA ILE A 188 1.23 -1.95 1.36
C ILE A 188 -0.02 -1.26 0.83
N GLU A 189 -0.47 -0.22 1.53
CA GLU A 189 -1.65 0.56 1.13
C GLU A 189 -1.33 2.05 0.96
N GLN A 190 -2.08 2.73 0.11
CA GLN A 190 -2.05 4.19 0.01
C GLN A 190 -2.99 4.79 1.04
N ARG A 191 -2.50 5.73 1.85
CA ARG A 191 -3.31 6.44 2.85
C ARG A 191 -3.13 7.94 2.73
N PHE A 192 -4.24 8.68 2.75
CA PHE A 192 -4.22 10.13 2.87
C PHE A 192 -3.79 10.50 4.28
N LEU A 193 -2.63 11.15 4.40
CA LEU A 193 -2.20 11.76 5.66
C LEU A 193 -3.16 12.93 5.96
N LYS A 194 -3.84 12.87 7.11
CA LYS A 194 -4.68 13.95 7.62
C LYS A 194 -3.84 15.06 8.21
#